data_AF-A0A7R9UMU8-F1
#
_entry.id   AF-A0A7R9UMU8-F1
#
_cell.length_a   1.000
_cell.length_b   1.000
_cell.length_c   1.000
_cell.angle_alpha   90.00
_cell.angle_beta   90.00
_cell.angle_gamma   90.00
#
_symmetry.space_group_name_H-M   'P 1'
#
loop_
_entity.id
_entity.type
_entity.pdbx_description
1 polymer ?
#
loop_
_entity_poly.entity_id
_entity_poly.type
_entity_poly.pdbx_seq_one_letter_code
_entity_poly.pdbx_strand_id
1 'polypeptide(L)'
;VQCDLVPCAKPYMGAEQPGAPPDPTRGPRGPFGTGESSPSYGQCPVSRAWRDPSDQEVTSTLALKKLNAWSHGHGSFFWNFKTELEPKWDYIRAVDRGWLPRDAQADLADVASACEEYDEAEAFVCRAKPGASDGEVIAGVDWACRNAAVKLAGCDAPDDASKLAHASRVFDGYYSRYHTAGATCDFGGAAELDDDGPRSTPHPARARDNPPRLLLFRGQLPPG
;
A
#
# COMPACT_ATOMS: atom_id res chain seq x y z
N VAL A 1 -13.71 -0.85 -8.96
CA VAL A 1 -13.37 -1.75 -7.83
C VAL A 1 -14.56 -1.75 -6.88
N GLN A 2 -15.12 -2.92 -6.56
CA GLN A 2 -16.31 -3.04 -5.69
C GLN A 2 -15.87 -3.53 -4.30
N CYS A 3 -16.49 -2.99 -3.24
CA CYS A 3 -16.34 -3.48 -1.87
C CYS A 3 -17.08 -4.82 -1.68
N ASP A 4 -16.64 -5.62 -0.72
CA ASP A 4 -17.41 -6.78 -0.25
C ASP A 4 -18.46 -6.31 0.78
N LEU A 5 -19.55 -7.06 0.94
CA LEU A 5 -20.62 -6.75 1.89
C LEU A 5 -20.73 -7.86 2.94
N VAL A 6 -20.72 -7.48 4.21
CA VAL A 6 -20.90 -8.41 5.34
C VAL A 6 -22.06 -7.96 6.22
N PRO A 7 -22.72 -8.88 6.97
CA PRO A 7 -23.68 -8.47 7.98
C PRO A 7 -23.06 -7.48 8.95
N CYS A 8 -23.73 -6.35 9.18
CA CYS A 8 -23.24 -5.35 10.12
C CYS A 8 -23.15 -5.92 11.55
N ALA A 9 -22.13 -5.49 12.29
CA ALA A 9 -21.96 -5.90 13.67
C ALA A 9 -23.13 -5.42 14.54
N LYS A 10 -23.39 -6.17 15.62
CA LYS A 10 -24.32 -5.72 16.64
C LYS A 10 -23.70 -4.53 17.39
N PRO A 11 -24.49 -3.52 17.78
CA PRO A 11 -23.96 -2.38 18.49
C PRO A 11 -23.44 -2.82 19.86
N TYR A 12 -22.27 -2.31 20.27
CA TYR A 12 -21.67 -2.72 21.54
C TYR A 12 -22.50 -2.28 22.77
N MET A 13 -23.38 -1.28 22.63
CA MET A 13 -24.30 -0.87 23.70
C MET A 13 -25.68 -1.57 23.65
N GLY A 14 -25.85 -2.59 22.79
CA GLY A 14 -27.10 -3.35 22.65
C GLY A 14 -27.98 -2.94 21.47
N ALA A 15 -29.00 -3.75 21.18
CA ALA A 15 -29.88 -3.60 20.02
C ALA A 15 -30.92 -2.47 20.16
N GLU A 16 -31.06 -1.91 21.36
CA GLU A 16 -31.98 -0.81 21.65
C GLU A 16 -31.48 0.53 21.07
N GLN A 17 -30.24 0.58 20.58
CA GLN A 17 -29.65 1.82 20.06
C GLN A 17 -30.41 2.31 18.82
N PRO A 18 -30.88 3.58 18.81
CA PRO A 18 -31.58 4.12 17.66
C PRO A 18 -30.74 4.02 16.39
N GLY A 19 -31.25 3.30 15.39
CA GLY A 19 -30.61 3.16 14.10
C GLY A 19 -29.45 2.16 14.02
N ALA A 20 -29.22 1.34 15.06
CA ALA A 20 -28.20 0.30 15.06
C ALA A 20 -28.75 -1.02 15.65
N PRO A 21 -28.58 -2.17 14.97
CA PRO A 21 -27.86 -2.35 13.70
C PRO A 21 -28.65 -1.78 12.50
N PRO A 22 -28.01 -1.66 11.33
CA PRO A 22 -28.70 -1.33 10.08
C PRO A 22 -29.91 -2.23 9.81
N ASP A 23 -31.01 -1.59 9.41
CA ASP A 23 -32.30 -2.25 9.18
C ASP A 23 -32.22 -3.06 7.88
N PRO A 24 -32.47 -4.38 7.91
CA PRO A 24 -32.42 -5.24 6.72
C PRO A 24 -33.36 -4.83 5.59
N THR A 25 -34.40 -4.06 5.89
CA THR A 25 -35.43 -3.65 4.91
C THR A 25 -35.17 -2.28 4.30
N ARG A 26 -34.21 -1.52 4.85
CA ARG A 26 -33.92 -0.16 4.41
C ARG A 26 -32.70 -0.13 3.50
N GLY A 27 -32.81 0.62 2.42
CA GLY A 27 -31.70 0.87 1.49
C GLY A 27 -30.55 1.68 2.10
N PRO A 28 -29.68 2.26 1.25
CA PRO A 28 -28.48 2.98 1.68
C PRO A 28 -28.76 4.03 2.74
N ARG A 29 -28.05 3.93 3.87
CA ARG A 29 -28.07 4.89 4.97
C ARG A 29 -26.77 5.67 4.99
N GLY A 30 -26.86 6.96 5.30
CA GLY A 30 -25.69 7.84 5.35
C GLY A 30 -24.55 7.31 6.25
N PRO A 31 -23.31 7.77 6.05
CA PRO A 31 -22.93 8.87 5.18
C PRO A 31 -22.93 8.50 3.69
N PHE A 32 -23.34 9.45 2.84
CA PHE A 32 -23.32 9.33 1.38
C PHE A 32 -22.04 9.98 0.86
N GLY A 33 -21.19 9.18 0.21
CA GLY A 33 -19.98 9.65 -0.47
C GLY A 33 -20.17 9.70 -1.99
N THR A 34 -19.07 9.75 -2.72
CA THR A 34 -19.05 9.70 -4.19
C THR A 34 -19.21 8.27 -4.76
N GLY A 35 -19.48 7.27 -3.92
CA GLY A 35 -19.66 5.87 -4.33
C GLY A 35 -20.48 5.04 -3.34
N GLU A 36 -20.61 3.73 -3.64
CA GLU A 36 -21.36 2.76 -2.83
C GLU A 36 -20.57 2.31 -1.59
N SER A 37 -20.48 3.18 -0.58
CA SER A 37 -19.81 2.91 0.70
C SER A 37 -20.75 3.01 1.90
N SER A 38 -22.06 3.00 1.66
CA SER A 38 -23.09 3.20 2.68
C SER A 38 -23.63 1.84 3.18
N PRO A 39 -23.84 1.67 4.50
CA PRO A 39 -24.58 0.51 5.00
C PRO A 39 -25.98 0.46 4.38
N SER A 40 -26.39 -0.72 3.92
CA SER A 40 -27.68 -0.93 3.27
C SER A 40 -28.19 -2.34 3.54
N TYR A 41 -29.49 -2.51 3.69
CA TYR A 41 -30.14 -3.81 3.86
C TYR A 41 -29.48 -4.69 4.96
N GLY A 42 -29.09 -4.07 6.07
CA GLY A 42 -28.43 -4.78 7.18
C GLY A 42 -26.97 -5.19 6.92
N GLN A 43 -26.41 -4.80 5.77
CA GLN A 43 -25.05 -5.09 5.33
C GLN A 43 -24.16 -3.86 5.38
N CYS A 44 -22.90 -4.08 5.71
CA CYS A 44 -21.86 -3.08 5.85
C CYS A 44 -20.75 -3.38 4.83
N PRO A 45 -20.27 -2.35 4.11
CA PRO A 45 -19.17 -2.53 3.18
C PRO A 45 -17.87 -2.77 3.92
N VAL A 46 -17.08 -3.70 3.40
CA VAL A 46 -15.71 -3.97 3.81
C VAL A 46 -14.80 -4.03 2.59
N SER A 47 -13.52 -3.88 2.85
CA SER A 47 -12.43 -3.96 1.90
C SER A 47 -12.51 -5.30 1.18
N ARG A 48 -12.41 -5.27 -0.15
CA ARG A 48 -12.39 -6.49 -0.94
C ARG A 48 -11.30 -7.45 -0.45
N ALA A 49 -11.61 -8.74 -0.44
CA ALA A 49 -10.59 -9.77 -0.24
C ALA A 49 -9.79 -10.02 -1.53
N TRP A 50 -8.47 -10.12 -1.42
CA TRP A 50 -7.62 -10.60 -2.52
C TRP A 50 -7.69 -12.13 -2.60
N ARG A 51 -7.90 -12.65 -3.82
CA ARG A 51 -8.04 -14.09 -4.07
C ARG A 51 -6.75 -14.73 -4.57
N ASP A 52 -5.99 -14.00 -5.37
CA ASP A 52 -4.71 -14.43 -5.93
C ASP A 52 -3.82 -13.18 -6.18
N PRO A 53 -2.70 -12.99 -5.46
CA PRO A 53 -2.29 -13.75 -4.27
C PRO A 53 -3.30 -13.60 -3.11
N SER A 54 -3.16 -14.45 -2.09
CA SER A 54 -4.13 -14.48 -0.98
C SER A 54 -4.20 -13.15 -0.23
N ASP A 55 -5.37 -12.84 0.35
CA ASP A 55 -5.57 -11.62 1.14
C ASP A 55 -4.55 -11.45 2.28
N GLN A 56 -4.15 -12.55 2.91
CA GLN A 56 -3.14 -12.55 3.96
C GLN A 56 -1.75 -12.19 3.43
N GLU A 57 -1.37 -12.76 2.29
CA GLU A 57 -0.09 -12.50 1.64
C GLU A 57 -0.01 -11.04 1.18
N VAL A 58 -1.01 -10.57 0.44
CA VAL A 58 -1.07 -9.17 -0.02
C VAL A 58 -1.01 -8.21 1.17
N THR A 59 -1.80 -8.47 2.22
CA THR A 59 -1.85 -7.59 3.39
C THR A 59 -0.54 -7.58 4.16
N SER A 60 0.08 -8.74 4.39
CA SER A 60 1.35 -8.82 5.12
C SER A 60 2.51 -8.20 4.32
N THR A 61 2.60 -8.49 3.02
CA THR A 61 3.63 -7.91 2.15
C THR A 61 3.50 -6.39 2.08
N LEU A 62 2.28 -5.88 1.92
CA LEU A 62 2.03 -4.43 1.92
C LEU A 62 2.38 -3.79 3.26
N ALA A 63 2.08 -4.46 4.38
CA ALA A 63 2.39 -3.96 5.71
C ALA A 63 3.91 -3.83 5.94
N LEU A 64 4.69 -4.86 5.58
CA LEU A 64 6.15 -4.81 5.72
C LEU A 64 6.78 -3.73 4.85
N LYS A 65 6.35 -3.59 3.59
CA LYS A 65 6.84 -2.53 2.70
C LYS A 65 6.53 -1.12 3.21
N LYS A 66 5.34 -0.91 3.80
CA LYS A 66 5.00 0.37 4.44
C LYS A 66 5.90 0.66 5.64
N LEU A 67 6.15 -0.34 6.49
CA LEU A 67 7.06 -0.20 7.61
C LEU A 67 8.48 0.11 7.15
N ASN A 68 8.95 -0.54 6.07
CA ASN A 68 10.25 -0.25 5.44
C ASN A 68 10.32 1.22 5.00
N ALA A 69 9.37 1.67 4.19
CA ALA A 69 9.34 3.04 3.69
C ALA A 69 9.30 4.08 4.82
N TRP A 70 8.54 3.83 5.89
CA TRP A 70 8.44 4.76 7.02
C TRP A 70 9.61 4.68 7.99
N SER A 71 10.40 3.60 7.96
CA SER A 71 11.63 3.48 8.77
C SER A 71 12.70 4.49 8.37
N HIS A 72 12.68 4.98 7.13
CA HIS A 72 13.53 6.06 6.66
C HIS A 72 13.08 7.46 7.15
N GLY A 73 11.88 7.57 7.73
CA GLY A 73 11.34 8.80 8.30
C GLY A 73 11.47 8.90 9.82
N HIS A 74 10.73 9.83 10.43
CA HIS A 74 10.70 10.03 11.89
C HIS A 74 9.76 9.07 12.64
N GLY A 75 9.20 8.06 11.96
CA GLY A 75 8.28 7.07 12.52
C GLY A 75 6.90 7.06 11.86
N SER A 76 6.05 6.17 12.33
CA SER A 76 4.67 5.98 11.86
C SER A 76 3.75 5.54 12.99
N PHE A 77 2.44 5.70 12.78
CA PHE A 77 1.41 5.16 13.66
C PHE A 77 0.42 4.34 12.84
N PHE A 78 -0.09 3.24 13.42
CA PHE A 78 -1.11 2.42 12.78
C PHE A 78 -2.51 2.95 13.11
N TRP A 79 -3.29 3.22 12.08
CA TRP A 79 -4.71 3.57 12.18
C TRP A 79 -5.54 2.36 11.76
N ASN A 80 -6.30 1.69 12.63
CA ASN A 80 -6.73 2.01 14.00
C ASN A 80 -6.24 0.94 15.01
N PHE A 81 -6.23 1.27 16.31
CA PHE A 81 -5.90 0.28 17.34
C PHE A 81 -6.87 -0.92 17.36
N LYS A 82 -8.16 -0.67 17.12
CA LYS A 82 -9.22 -1.69 17.06
C LYS A 82 -10.35 -1.25 16.14
N THR A 83 -10.96 -2.18 15.42
CA THR A 83 -12.21 -1.95 14.67
C THR A 83 -13.23 -3.06 14.90
N GLU A 84 -14.48 -2.83 14.52
CA GLU A 84 -15.54 -3.82 14.69
C GLU A 84 -15.62 -4.83 13.53
N LEU A 85 -15.40 -4.36 12.29
CA LEU A 85 -15.69 -5.13 11.08
C LEU A 85 -14.46 -5.46 10.24
N GLU A 86 -13.33 -4.79 10.47
CA GLU A 86 -12.27 -4.68 9.47
C GLU A 86 -10.90 -5.07 10.05
N PRO A 87 -10.51 -6.35 9.95
CA PRO A 87 -9.24 -6.82 10.47
C PRO A 87 -8.02 -6.08 9.90
N LYS A 88 -8.11 -5.56 8.67
CA LYS A 88 -7.01 -4.83 8.01
C LYS A 88 -6.75 -3.46 8.63
N TRP A 89 -7.75 -2.93 9.32
CA TRP A 89 -7.70 -1.63 10.00
C TRP A 89 -7.63 -1.78 11.52
N ASP A 90 -7.51 -3.02 12.03
CA ASP A 90 -7.45 -3.35 13.45
C ASP A 90 -6.05 -3.86 13.79
N TYR A 91 -5.28 -3.05 14.54
CA TYR A 91 -3.91 -3.37 14.93
C TYR A 91 -3.80 -4.72 15.65
N ILE A 92 -4.68 -4.97 16.63
CA ILE A 92 -4.64 -6.19 17.45
C ILE A 92 -4.86 -7.41 16.54
N ARG A 93 -5.87 -7.35 15.66
CA ARG A 93 -6.17 -8.45 14.72
C ARG A 93 -5.08 -8.62 13.67
N ALA A 94 -4.50 -7.54 13.17
CA ALA A 94 -3.40 -7.59 12.20
C ALA A 94 -2.17 -8.28 12.80
N VAL A 95 -1.83 -7.98 14.06
CA VAL A 95 -0.75 -8.65 14.80
C VAL A 95 -1.09 -10.12 15.07
N ASP A 96 -2.30 -10.43 15.52
CA ASP A 96 -2.72 -11.81 15.80
C ASP A 96 -2.74 -12.70 14.55
N ARG A 97 -3.04 -12.12 13.39
CA ARG A 97 -3.01 -12.79 12.08
C ARG A 97 -1.60 -12.87 11.46
N GLY A 98 -0.60 -12.27 12.11
CA GLY A 98 0.78 -12.21 11.59
C GLY A 98 0.94 -11.30 10.36
N TRP A 99 0.03 -10.34 10.16
CA TRP A 99 0.16 -9.33 9.11
C TRP A 99 1.15 -8.24 9.51
N LEU A 100 1.20 -7.91 10.79
CA LEU A 100 2.17 -7.00 11.39
C LEU A 100 3.07 -7.76 12.37
N PRO A 101 4.35 -7.35 12.51
CA PRO A 101 5.22 -7.87 13.55
C PRO A 101 4.67 -7.54 14.94
N ARG A 102 4.85 -8.46 15.90
CA ARG A 102 4.47 -8.21 17.31
C ARG A 102 5.38 -7.17 17.95
N ASP A 103 6.64 -7.17 17.54
CA ASP A 103 7.66 -6.24 17.98
C ASP A 103 8.25 -5.54 16.75
N ALA A 104 7.81 -4.30 16.54
CA ALA A 104 8.25 -3.48 15.41
C ALA A 104 9.75 -3.14 15.47
N GLN A 105 10.42 -3.36 16.61
CA GLN A 105 11.85 -3.11 16.80
C GLN A 105 12.69 -4.39 16.71
N ALA A 106 12.12 -5.57 17.00
CA ALA A 106 12.84 -6.84 16.89
C ALA A 106 12.77 -7.47 15.49
N ASP A 107 11.69 -7.25 14.74
CA ASP A 107 11.48 -7.85 13.41
C ASP A 107 12.01 -6.97 12.26
N LEU A 108 13.10 -6.23 12.50
CA LEU A 108 13.68 -5.28 11.54
C LEU A 108 14.24 -5.95 10.29
N ALA A 109 14.62 -7.23 10.33
CA ALA A 109 15.21 -7.90 9.16
C ALA A 109 14.19 -8.09 8.03
N ASP A 110 13.00 -8.61 8.35
CA ASP A 110 11.92 -8.80 7.36
C ASP A 110 11.40 -7.46 6.84
N VAL A 111 11.40 -6.42 7.68
CA VAL A 111 11.05 -5.06 7.27
C VAL A 111 12.14 -4.48 6.38
N ALA A 112 13.42 -4.60 6.75
CA ALA A 112 14.53 -4.08 5.96
C ALA A 112 14.59 -4.74 4.57
N SER A 113 14.38 -6.06 4.50
CA SER A 113 14.41 -6.80 3.23
C SER A 113 13.12 -6.72 2.41
N ALA A 114 12.06 -6.07 2.92
CA ALA A 114 10.74 -6.07 2.28
C ALA A 114 10.71 -5.45 0.87
N CYS A 115 11.69 -4.59 0.58
CA CYS A 115 11.82 -3.85 -0.67
C CYS A 115 13.02 -4.29 -1.52
N GLU A 116 13.89 -5.19 -1.03
CA GLU A 116 15.15 -5.58 -1.72
C GLU A 116 14.91 -6.04 -3.16
N GLU A 117 13.88 -6.86 -3.41
CA GLU A 117 13.53 -7.30 -4.76
C GLU A 117 13.27 -6.12 -5.72
N TYR A 118 12.68 -5.04 -5.21
CA TYR A 118 12.32 -3.85 -6.00
C TYR A 118 13.43 -2.81 -6.06
N ASP A 119 14.36 -2.83 -5.11
CA ASP A 119 15.52 -1.95 -5.08
C ASP A 119 16.67 -2.51 -5.94
N GLU A 120 16.79 -3.83 -6.06
CA GLU A 120 17.82 -4.49 -6.88
C GLU A 120 17.36 -4.78 -8.31
N ALA A 121 16.05 -4.94 -8.53
CA ALA A 121 15.52 -5.07 -9.87
C ALA A 121 15.20 -3.69 -10.44
N GLU A 122 15.69 -3.38 -11.64
CA GLU A 122 15.14 -2.34 -12.52
C GLU A 122 13.71 -2.72 -12.99
N ALA A 123 12.88 -3.24 -12.07
CA ALA A 123 11.55 -3.77 -12.34
C ALA A 123 10.58 -2.67 -12.77
N PHE A 124 10.89 -1.41 -12.44
CA PHE A 124 10.06 -0.27 -12.79
C PHE A 124 10.83 0.76 -13.60
N VAL A 125 10.16 1.27 -14.63
CA VAL A 125 10.62 2.40 -15.44
C VAL A 125 9.77 3.60 -15.08
N CYS A 126 10.40 4.75 -14.84
CA CYS A 126 9.65 5.97 -14.57
C CYS A 126 9.30 6.68 -15.87
N ARG A 127 8.01 6.83 -16.18
CA ARG A 127 7.52 7.41 -17.45
C ARG A 127 6.69 8.66 -17.23
N ALA A 128 6.69 9.54 -18.21
CA ALA A 128 5.76 10.67 -18.23
C ALA A 128 4.32 10.19 -18.46
N LYS A 129 3.37 10.68 -17.67
CA LYS A 129 1.95 10.30 -17.80
C LYS A 129 1.40 10.80 -19.15
N PRO A 130 0.68 9.95 -19.91
CA PRO A 130 0.07 10.38 -21.17
C PRO A 130 -0.91 11.56 -21.03
N GLY A 131 -1.50 11.75 -19.86
CA GLY A 131 -2.47 12.83 -19.56
C GLY A 131 -1.90 14.05 -18.83
N ALA A 132 -0.60 14.11 -18.56
CA ALA A 132 0.01 15.27 -17.91
C ALA A 132 0.00 16.50 -18.83
N SER A 133 -0.26 17.67 -18.27
CA SER A 133 -0.22 18.92 -19.03
C SER A 133 1.22 19.29 -19.42
N ASP A 134 1.38 20.03 -20.52
CA ASP A 134 2.68 20.55 -20.94
C ASP A 134 3.40 21.32 -19.82
N GLY A 135 2.67 22.06 -19.00
CA GLY A 135 3.22 22.79 -17.86
C GLY A 135 3.78 21.89 -16.77
N GLU A 136 3.07 20.82 -16.41
CA GLU A 136 3.54 19.81 -15.44
C GLU A 136 4.77 19.08 -15.96
N VAL A 137 4.76 18.68 -17.24
CA VAL A 137 5.89 17.98 -17.87
C VAL A 137 7.14 18.85 -17.91
N ILE A 138 7.02 20.11 -18.34
CA ILE A 138 8.15 21.05 -18.39
C ILE A 138 8.70 21.31 -16.98
N ALA A 139 7.82 21.57 -16.00
CA ALA A 139 8.25 21.81 -14.62
C ALA A 139 8.97 20.61 -14.01
N GLY A 140 8.47 19.40 -14.27
CA GLY A 140 9.10 18.15 -13.83
C GLY A 140 10.49 17.96 -14.44
N VAL A 141 10.63 18.18 -15.75
CA VAL A 141 11.91 18.07 -16.47
C VAL A 141 12.91 19.09 -15.92
N ASP A 142 12.50 20.35 -15.79
CA ASP A 142 13.35 21.42 -15.26
C ASP A 142 13.83 21.11 -13.83
N TRP A 143 12.96 20.53 -13.00
CA TRP A 143 13.33 20.10 -11.66
C TRP A 143 14.37 18.99 -11.68
N ALA A 144 14.14 17.93 -12.47
CA ALA A 144 15.05 16.80 -12.60
C ALA A 144 16.44 17.23 -13.13
N CYS A 145 16.45 18.13 -14.10
CA CYS A 145 17.65 18.62 -14.77
C CYS A 145 18.52 19.58 -13.93
N ARG A 146 18.04 20.03 -12.76
CA ARG A 146 18.91 20.72 -11.78
C ARG A 146 19.93 19.77 -11.14
N ASN A 147 19.71 18.46 -11.24
CA ASN A 147 20.68 17.48 -10.83
C ASN A 147 21.76 17.30 -11.92
N ALA A 148 23.03 17.51 -11.56
CA ALA A 148 24.14 17.46 -12.51
C ALA A 148 24.31 16.10 -13.21
N ALA A 149 24.08 14.99 -12.51
CA ALA A 149 24.20 13.65 -13.09
C ALA A 149 23.09 13.36 -14.11
N VAL A 150 21.89 13.90 -13.89
CA VAL A 150 20.75 13.77 -14.81
C VAL A 150 20.92 14.71 -16.01
N LYS A 151 21.42 15.93 -15.76
CA LYS A 151 21.69 16.92 -16.81
C LYS A 151 22.63 16.39 -17.90
N LEU A 152 23.69 15.69 -17.49
CA LEU A 152 24.66 15.09 -18.40
C LEU A 152 24.10 13.91 -19.23
N ALA A 153 22.94 13.37 -18.87
CA ALA A 153 22.40 12.14 -19.42
C ALA A 153 21.19 12.32 -20.35
N GLY A 154 20.74 13.56 -20.61
CA GLY A 154 19.68 13.79 -21.60
C GLY A 154 18.68 14.88 -21.27
N CYS A 155 19.14 15.99 -20.68
CA CYS A 155 18.32 17.19 -20.44
C CYS A 155 18.38 18.22 -21.59
N ASP A 156 18.95 17.84 -22.72
CA ASP A 156 18.99 18.68 -23.91
C ASP A 156 17.57 18.84 -24.48
N ALA A 157 17.27 20.01 -25.04
CA ALA A 157 15.93 20.34 -25.52
C ALA A 157 15.41 19.28 -26.51
N PRO A 158 14.13 18.87 -26.40
CA PRO A 158 13.60 17.81 -27.24
C PRO A 158 13.59 18.22 -28.71
N ASP A 159 13.94 17.30 -29.58
CA ASP A 159 13.46 17.24 -30.94
C ASP A 159 11.93 17.00 -30.91
N ASP A 160 11.18 17.74 -31.73
CA ASP A 160 9.70 17.93 -31.67
C ASP A 160 8.85 16.62 -31.65
N ALA A 161 9.46 15.45 -31.85
CA ALA A 161 8.79 14.18 -32.09
C ALA A 161 8.23 13.45 -30.84
N SER A 162 8.43 13.92 -29.60
CA SER A 162 7.48 13.71 -28.47
C SER A 162 8.05 14.25 -27.16
N LYS A 163 7.48 15.34 -26.64
CA LYS A 163 7.82 15.91 -25.32
C LYS A 163 7.74 14.87 -24.20
N LEU A 164 6.76 13.95 -24.28
CA LEU A 164 6.59 12.87 -23.30
C LEU A 164 7.71 11.83 -23.38
N ALA A 165 8.24 11.55 -24.57
CA ALA A 165 9.36 10.62 -24.73
C ALA A 165 10.64 11.21 -24.13
N HIS A 166 10.90 12.49 -24.37
CA HIS A 166 12.01 13.20 -23.73
C HIS A 166 11.85 13.23 -22.21
N ALA A 167 10.68 13.63 -21.71
CA ALA A 167 10.39 13.67 -20.29
C ALA A 167 10.54 12.30 -19.62
N SER A 168 10.06 11.23 -20.25
CA SER A 168 10.23 9.87 -19.75
C SER A 168 11.71 9.49 -19.59
N ARG A 169 12.57 9.83 -20.55
CA ARG A 169 14.02 9.58 -20.41
C ARG A 169 14.65 10.36 -19.26
N VAL A 170 14.25 11.61 -19.06
CA VAL A 170 14.75 12.46 -17.97
C VAL A 170 14.27 11.93 -16.62
N PHE A 171 12.98 11.61 -16.49
CA PHE A 171 12.37 11.07 -15.27
C PHE A 171 12.98 9.73 -14.88
N ASP A 172 13.10 8.81 -15.84
CA ASP A 172 13.73 7.52 -15.62
C ASP A 172 15.20 7.63 -15.25
N GLY A 173 15.95 8.52 -15.91
CA GLY A 173 17.35 8.77 -15.59
C GLY A 173 17.55 9.35 -14.19
N TYR A 174 16.61 10.15 -13.68
CA TYR A 174 16.64 10.61 -12.29
C TYR A 174 16.24 9.48 -11.33
N TYR A 175 15.12 8.80 -11.59
CA TYR A 175 14.59 7.75 -10.73
C TYR A 175 15.57 6.59 -10.57
N SER A 176 16.11 6.05 -11.66
CA SER A 176 17.08 4.95 -11.67
C SER A 176 18.33 5.24 -10.81
N ARG A 177 18.72 6.51 -10.67
CA ARG A 177 19.89 6.91 -9.87
C ARG A 177 19.61 7.13 -8.39
N TYR A 178 18.39 7.55 -8.06
CA TYR A 178 18.07 8.08 -6.73
C TYR A 178 16.94 7.36 -6.01
N HIS A 179 16.29 6.36 -6.62
CA HIS A 179 15.16 5.64 -6.01
C HIS A 179 15.54 4.97 -4.68
N THR A 180 16.72 4.35 -4.58
CA THR A 180 17.22 3.75 -3.32
C THR A 180 17.53 4.80 -2.25
N ALA A 181 17.70 6.06 -2.63
CA ALA A 181 17.84 7.19 -1.71
C ALA A 181 16.49 7.86 -1.36
N GLY A 182 15.37 7.27 -1.76
CA GLY A 182 14.02 7.76 -1.49
C GLY A 182 13.42 8.67 -2.56
N ALA A 183 14.02 8.75 -3.76
CA ALA A 183 13.38 9.46 -4.87
C ALA A 183 12.11 8.74 -5.34
N THR A 184 11.08 9.52 -5.68
CA THR A 184 9.82 9.01 -6.22
C THR A 184 9.64 9.38 -7.68
N CYS A 185 8.91 8.53 -8.42
CA CYS A 185 8.46 8.83 -9.78
C CYS A 185 7.12 9.58 -9.75
N ASP A 186 7.14 10.84 -9.32
CA ASP A 186 5.95 11.69 -9.31
C ASP A 186 6.16 12.96 -10.14
N PHE A 187 7.29 13.65 -9.96
CA PHE A 187 7.68 14.86 -10.70
C PHE A 187 6.57 15.92 -10.76
N GLY A 188 5.85 16.13 -9.64
CA GLY A 188 4.73 17.08 -9.56
C GLY A 188 3.47 16.55 -10.24
N GLY A 189 3.26 15.23 -10.18
CA GLY A 189 2.18 14.53 -10.85
C GLY A 189 2.42 14.23 -12.33
N ALA A 190 3.54 14.67 -12.93
CA ALA A 190 3.82 14.49 -14.36
C ALA A 190 4.27 13.07 -14.75
N ALA A 191 4.64 12.23 -13.78
CA ALA A 191 5.18 10.89 -14.05
C ALA A 191 4.49 9.78 -13.23
N GLU A 192 4.65 8.54 -13.69
CA GLU A 192 4.23 7.31 -13.02
C GLU A 192 5.22 6.16 -13.26
N LEU A 193 5.21 5.19 -12.34
CA LEU A 193 5.96 3.95 -12.49
C LEU A 193 5.22 3.00 -13.41
N ASP A 194 5.96 2.42 -14.34
CA ASP A 194 5.51 1.41 -15.27
C ASP A 194 6.24 0.08 -15.00
N ASP A 195 5.53 -1.04 -15.07
CA ASP A 195 6.05 -2.40 -14.84
C ASP A 195 6.66 -3.05 -16.09
N ASP A 196 6.78 -2.29 -17.18
CA ASP A 196 7.50 -2.63 -18.41
C ASP A 196 9.05 -2.62 -18.27
N GLY A 197 9.59 -2.61 -17.05
CA GLY A 197 11.02 -2.80 -16.81
C GLY A 197 11.48 -4.23 -17.21
N PRO A 198 12.80 -4.47 -17.40
CA PRO A 198 13.32 -5.82 -17.55
C PRO A 198 12.99 -6.62 -16.29
N ARG A 199 11.89 -7.39 -16.35
CA ARG A 199 11.41 -8.23 -15.25
C ARG A 199 12.54 -9.19 -14.89
N SER A 200 13.25 -8.91 -13.80
CA SER A 200 14.16 -9.90 -13.23
C SER A 200 13.30 -11.13 -12.92
N THR A 201 13.82 -12.30 -13.27
CA THR A 201 13.11 -13.58 -13.16
C THR A 201 12.46 -13.73 -11.78
N PRO A 202 11.25 -14.31 -11.66
CA PRO A 202 10.59 -14.47 -10.38
C PRO A 202 11.48 -15.26 -9.43
N HIS A 203 11.94 -14.63 -8.36
CA HIS A 203 12.61 -15.32 -7.28
C HIS A 203 11.57 -16.18 -6.56
N PRO A 204 11.89 -17.45 -6.21
CA PRO A 204 10.93 -18.30 -5.52
C PRO A 204 10.50 -17.60 -4.24
N ALA A 205 9.19 -17.45 -4.06
CA ALA A 205 8.59 -16.96 -2.82
C ALA A 205 9.29 -17.67 -1.66
N ARG A 206 9.98 -16.91 -0.79
CA ARG A 206 10.53 -17.49 0.44
C ARG A 206 9.35 -18.10 1.19
N ALA A 207 9.30 -19.43 1.26
CA ALA A 207 8.43 -20.12 2.18
C ALA A 207 8.74 -19.57 3.56
N ARG A 208 7.79 -18.86 4.16
CA ARG A 208 7.87 -18.48 5.57
C ARG A 208 7.76 -19.77 6.37
N ASP A 209 8.89 -20.40 6.67
CA ASP A 209 9.01 -21.63 7.48
C ASP A 209 8.68 -21.44 8.97
N ASN A 210 7.92 -20.40 9.33
CA ASN A 210 7.47 -20.21 10.71
C ASN A 210 5.94 -20.09 10.75
N PRO A 211 5.21 -21.21 10.99
CA PRO A 211 3.83 -21.09 11.40
C PRO A 211 3.77 -20.32 12.73
N PRO A 212 2.72 -19.51 12.97
CA PRO A 212 2.55 -18.88 14.27
C PRO A 212 2.50 -19.97 15.33
N ARG A 213 3.50 -19.98 16.23
CA ARG A 213 3.44 -20.77 17.47
C ARG A 213 2.20 -20.29 18.21
N LEU A 214 1.11 -21.03 18.07
CA LEU A 214 -0.06 -20.93 18.92
C LEU A 214 0.44 -21.30 20.33
N LEU A 215 0.83 -20.30 21.11
CA LEU A 215 1.03 -20.47 22.55
C LEU A 215 -0.34 -20.74 23.14
N LEU A 216 -0.75 -22.01 23.09
CA LEU A 216 -1.81 -22.56 23.92
C LEU A 216 -1.36 -22.35 25.37
N PHE A 217 -1.84 -21.29 26.00
CA PHE A 217 -1.86 -21.16 27.45
C PHE A 217 -2.69 -22.35 27.98
N ARG A 218 -2.00 -23.46 28.32
CA ARG A 218 -2.57 -24.46 29.21
C ARG A 218 -2.67 -23.81 30.59
N GLY A 219 -3.82 -23.21 30.86
CA GLY A 219 -4.20 -22.81 32.20
C GLY A 219 -4.29 -24.05 33.08
N GLN A 220 -3.28 -24.25 33.92
CA GLN A 220 -3.31 -25.25 34.97
C GLN A 220 -4.01 -24.60 36.17
N LEU A 221 -5.30 -24.89 36.32
CA LEU A 221 -6.05 -24.61 37.56
C LEU A 221 -5.43 -25.44 38.70
N PRO A 222 -5.18 -24.85 39.89
CA PRO A 222 -4.71 -25.62 41.04
C PRO A 222 -5.85 -26.50 41.60
N PRO A 223 -5.54 -27.68 42.15
CA PRO A 223 -6.55 -28.52 42.80
C PRO A 223 -7.00 -27.88 44.12
N GLY A 224 -8.28 -28.07 44.44
CA GLY A 224 -8.91 -27.60 45.68
C GLY A 224 -8.53 -28.37 46.93
#